data_AF-A0A380PNL0-F1
#
_entry.id   AF-A0A380PNL0-F1
#
_cell.length_a   1.000
_cell.length_b   1.000
_cell.length_c   1.000
_cell.angle_alpha   90.00
_cell.angle_beta   90.00
_cell.angle_gamma   90.00
#
_symmetry.space_group_name_H-M   'P 1'
#
loop_
_entity.id
_entity.type
_entity.pdbx_description
1 polymer ?
#
loop_
_entity_poly.entity_id
_entity_poly.type
_entity_poly.pdbx_seq_one_letter_code
_entity_poly.pdbx_strand_id
1 'polypeptide(L)' 'MKVTSINYTDTICILSADEQRVAQMLGDVWNQYLQLPIEHPCERDEFCRAIHDCQKIILARPAIRGLAEKGQGYKK' A
#
# COMPACT_ATOMS: atom_id res chain seq x y z
N MET A 1 -6.38 3.45 33.93
CA MET A 1 -6.20 2.97 32.54
C MET A 1 -5.66 1.55 32.58
N LYS A 2 -6.33 0.57 31.96
CA LYS A 2 -5.74 -0.76 31.79
C LYS A 2 -4.70 -0.67 30.69
N VAL A 3 -3.42 -0.84 31.04
CA VAL A 3 -2.36 -1.05 30.05
C VAL A 3 -2.60 -2.43 29.47
N THR A 4 -3.13 -2.50 28.25
CA THR A 4 -3.16 -3.74 27.49
C THR A 4 -1.78 -3.94 26.90
N SER A 5 -1.06 -4.97 27.36
CA SER A 5 0.19 -5.42 26.77
C SER A 5 -0.10 -6.02 25.39
N ILE A 6 -0.20 -5.17 24.37
CA ILE A 6 -0.45 -5.61 23.01
C ILE A 6 0.90 -5.95 22.38
N ASN A 7 1.10 -7.24 22.08
CA ASN A 7 2.29 -7.69 21.38
C ASN A 7 2.14 -7.43 19.88
N TYR A 8 3.05 -6.65 19.29
CA TYR A 8 3.02 -6.27 17.87
C TYR A 8 3.76 -7.24 16.96
N THR A 9 4.62 -8.11 17.51
CA THR A 9 5.45 -9.03 16.71
C THR A 9 4.63 -10.05 15.94
N ASP A 10 3.44 -10.38 16.44
CA ASP A 10 2.60 -11.45 15.88
C ASP A 10 1.51 -10.90 14.93
N THR A 11 1.65 -9.65 14.48
CA THR A 11 0.70 -9.04 13.52
C THR A 11 0.91 -9.64 12.14
N ILE A 12 -0.07 -10.38 11.62
CA ILE A 12 -0.01 -10.92 10.25
C ILE A 12 -0.10 -9.76 9.25
N CYS A 13 1.02 -9.42 8.60
CA CYS A 13 1.09 -8.35 7.61
C CYS A 13 1.20 -8.91 6.18
N ILE A 14 0.18 -9.69 5.79
CA ILE A 14 0.14 -10.35 4.47
C ILE A 14 -0.96 -9.72 3.62
N LEU A 15 -0.59 -9.27 2.43
CA LEU A 15 -1.52 -8.78 1.41
C LEU A 15 -2.43 -9.92 0.95
N SER A 16 -3.73 -9.63 0.78
CA SER A 16 -4.62 -10.55 0.07
C SER A 16 -4.21 -10.70 -1.40
N ALA A 17 -4.70 -11.74 -2.08
CA ALA A 17 -4.43 -11.92 -3.51
C ALA A 17 -4.89 -10.71 -4.35
N ASP A 18 -6.01 -10.08 -3.98
CA ASP A 18 -6.49 -8.88 -4.66
C ASP A 18 -5.61 -7.66 -4.37
N GLU A 19 -5.15 -7.49 -3.12
CA GLU A 19 -4.21 -6.42 -2.74
C GLU A 19 -2.87 -6.58 -3.48
N GLN A 20 -2.36 -7.81 -3.61
CA GLN A 20 -1.16 -8.11 -4.39
C GLN A 20 -1.38 -7.80 -5.88
N ARG A 21 -2.53 -8.17 -6.44
CA ARG A 21 -2.87 -7.87 -7.84
C ARG A 21 -2.89 -6.37 -8.11
N VAL A 22 -3.48 -5.58 -7.23
CA VAL A 22 -3.48 -4.11 -7.37
C VAL A 22 -2.05 -3.57 -7.30
N ALA A 23 -1.23 -4.05 -6.36
CA ALA A 23 0.17 -3.62 -6.26
C ALA A 23 0.97 -3.94 -7.54
N GLN A 24 0.73 -5.11 -8.14
CA GLN A 24 1.34 -5.50 -9.42
C GLN A 24 0.87 -4.60 -10.57
N MET A 25 -0.44 -4.37 -10.69
CA MET A 25 -1.00 -3.50 -11.74
C MET A 25 -0.40 -2.09 -11.69
N LEU A 26 -0.14 -1.55 -10.49
CA LEU A 26 0.53 -0.25 -10.35
C LEU A 26 1.97 -0.27 -10.91
N GLY A 27 2.70 -1.37 -10.72
CA GLY A 27 4.02 -1.58 -11.35
C GLY A 27 3.92 -1.72 -12.87
N ASP A 28 2.91 -2.44 -13.36
CA ASP A 28 2.69 -2.62 -14.80
C ASP A 28 2.33 -1.29 -15.49
N VAL A 29 1.53 -0.46 -14.83
CA VAL A 29 1.20 0.90 -15.29
C VAL A 29 2.45 1.76 -15.39
N TRP A 30 3.36 1.69 -14.41
CA TRP A 30 4.67 2.37 -14.49
C TRP A 30 5.49 1.89 -15.69
N ASN A 31 5.58 0.58 -15.88
CA ASN A 31 6.33 -0.01 -16.99
C ASN A 31 5.76 0.42 -18.35
N GLN A 32 4.43 0.50 -18.47
CA GLN A 32 3.75 0.98 -19.68
C GLN A 32 3.98 2.49 -19.90
N TYR A 33 3.90 3.29 -18.83
CA TYR A 33 4.11 4.74 -18.90
C TYR A 33 5.52 5.10 -19.40
N LEU A 34 6.54 4.32 -19.01
CA LEU A 34 7.92 4.52 -19.49
C LEU A 34 8.09 4.35 -21.01
N GLN A 35 7.14 3.72 -21.70
CA GLN A 35 7.16 3.57 -23.17
C GLN A 35 6.59 4.79 -23.90
N LEU A 36 5.96 5.73 -23.19
CA LEU A 36 5.37 6.92 -23.79
C LEU A 36 6.46 7.96 -24.11
N PRO A 37 6.26 8.80 -25.14
CA PRO A 37 7.08 9.99 -25.37
C PRO A 37 7.09 10.89 -24.14
N ILE A 38 8.20 11.62 -23.96
CA ILE A 38 8.30 12.62 -22.90
C ILE A 38 7.73 13.95 -23.45
N GLU A 39 6.62 14.41 -22.88
CA GLU A 39 5.97 15.68 -23.17
C GLU A 39 6.44 16.79 -22.20
N HIS A 40 6.85 16.44 -20.97
CA HIS A 40 7.32 17.41 -19.98
C HIS A 40 8.45 16.85 -19.10
N PRO A 41 9.55 17.60 -18.83
CA PRO A 41 10.69 17.08 -18.07
C PRO A 41 10.36 16.50 -16.68
N CYS A 42 9.31 17.00 -16.02
CA CYS A 42 8.93 16.56 -14.66
C CYS A 42 7.92 15.40 -14.64
N GLU A 43 7.36 14.99 -15.78
CA GLU A 43 6.17 14.10 -15.78
C GLU A 43 6.47 12.71 -15.22
N ARG A 44 7.69 12.19 -15.43
CA ARG A 44 8.09 10.87 -14.91
C ARG A 44 8.14 10.86 -13.39
N ASP A 45 8.68 11.93 -12.79
CA ASP A 45 8.76 12.07 -11.34
C ASP A 45 7.37 12.28 -10.73
N GLU A 46 6.50 13.02 -11.40
CA GLU A 46 5.10 13.20 -11.00
C GLU A 46 4.33 11.87 -11.05
N PHE A 47 4.44 11.13 -12.14
CA PHE A 47 3.77 9.85 -12.32
C PHE A 47 4.30 8.79 -11.36
N CYS A 48 5.63 8.71 -11.17
CA CYS A 48 6.26 7.81 -10.21
C CYS A 48 5.78 8.09 -8.77
N ARG A 49 5.69 9.37 -8.37
CA ARG A 49 5.15 9.75 -7.05
C ARG A 49 3.69 9.33 -6.89
N ALA A 50 2.85 9.53 -7.90
CA ALA A 50 1.45 9.10 -7.87
C ALA A 50 1.32 7.58 -7.71
N ILE A 51 2.13 6.80 -8.42
CA ILE A 51 2.18 5.34 -8.26
C ILE A 51 2.62 4.94 -6.85
N HIS A 52 3.66 5.58 -6.30
CA HIS A 52 4.08 5.33 -4.92
C HIS A 52 3.01 5.66 -3.89
N ASP A 53 2.25 6.74 -4.07
CA ASP A 53 1.16 7.10 -3.17
C ASP A 53 0.05 6.04 -3.19
N CYS A 54 -0.29 5.51 -4.37
CA CYS A 54 -1.20 4.37 -4.49
C CYS A 54 -0.64 3.10 -3.81
N GLN A 55 0.64 2.78 -4.03
CA GLN A 55 1.28 1.60 -3.43
C GLN A 55 1.33 1.70 -1.90
N LYS A 56 1.66 2.87 -1.33
CA LYS A 56 1.63 3.10 0.12
C LYS A 56 0.28 2.73 0.73
N ILE A 57 -0.81 3.14 0.08
CA ILE A 57 -2.18 2.85 0.54
C ILE A 57 -2.41 1.34 0.56
N ILE A 58 -2.10 0.63 -0.53
CA ILE A 58 -2.33 -0.82 -0.64
C ILE A 58 -1.47 -1.61 0.33
N LEU A 59 -0.19 -1.25 0.46
CA LEU A 59 0.76 -1.92 1.35
C LEU A 59 0.45 -1.70 2.84
N ALA A 60 -0.23 -0.61 3.20
CA ALA A 60 -0.66 -0.36 4.57
C ALA A 60 -1.87 -1.21 5.01
N ARG A 61 -2.69 -1.67 4.07
CA ARG A 61 -3.93 -2.41 4.35
C ARG A 61 -3.77 -3.63 5.26
N PRO A 62 -2.80 -4.53 5.06
CA PRO A 62 -2.65 -5.69 5.95
C PRO A 62 -2.30 -5.29 7.38
N ALA A 63 -1.50 -4.24 7.57
CA ALA A 63 -1.20 -3.71 8.90
C ALA A 63 -2.44 -3.11 9.57
N ILE A 64 -3.24 -2.33 8.83
CA ILE A 64 -4.50 -1.76 9.32
C ILE A 64 -5.45 -2.87 9.78
N ARG A 65 -5.57 -3.94 8.98
CA ARG A 65 -6.37 -5.13 9.31
C ARG A 65 -5.85 -5.82 10.58
N GLY A 66 -4.54 -6.08 10.68
CA GLY A 66 -3.95 -6.71 11.87
C GLY A 66 -4.08 -5.87 13.15
N LEU A 67 -4.02 -4.54 13.05
CA LEU A 67 -4.27 -3.64 14.19
C LEU A 67 -5.74 -3.62 14.60
N ALA A 68 -6.67 -3.67 13.64
CA ALA A 68 -8.09 -3.78 13.93
C ALA A 68 -8.42 -5.08 14.70
N GLU A 69 -7.82 -6.21 14.32
CA GLU A 69 -7.97 -7.48 15.06
C GLU A 69 -7.57 -7.35 16.54
N LYS A 70 -6.52 -6.58 16.82
CA LYS A 70 -6.01 -6.27 18.17
C LYS A 70 -6.78 -5.18 18.92
N GLY A 71 -7.87 -4.66 18.34
CA GLY A 71 -8.70 -3.62 18.95
C GLY A 71 -8.11 -2.22 18.87
N GLN A 72 -7.14 -1.98 17.99
CA GLN A 72 -6.47 -0.69 17.79
C GLN A 72 -6.85 0.00 16.47
N GLY A 73 -7.90 -0.50 15.80
CA GLY A 73 -8.33 0.02 14.51
C GLY A 73 -9.84 -0.10 14.34
N TYR A 74 -10.33 0.44 13.23
CA TYR A 74 -11.73 0.35 12.86
C TYR A 74 -12.14 -1.10 12.58
N LYS A 75 -13.22 -1.57 13.22
CA LYS A 75 -13.91 -2.81 12.89
C LYS A 75 -15.22 -2.45 12.19
N LYS A 76 -15.46 -3.08 11.04
CA LYS A 76 -16.74 -2.96 10.33
C LYS A 76 -17.82 -3.74 11.06
#